data_AF-I7ARH0-F1
#
_entry.id   AF-I7ARH0-F1
#
_cell.length_a   1.000
_cell.length_b   1.000
_cell.length_c   1.000
_cell.angle_alpha   90.00
_cell.angle_beta   90.00
_cell.angle_gamma   90.00
#
_symmetry.space_group_name_H-M   'P 1'
#
loop_
_entity.id
_entity.type
_entity.pdbx_description
1 polymer ?
#
loop_
_entity_poly.entity_id
_entity_poly.type
_entity_poly.pdbx_seq_one_letter_code
_entity_poly.pdbx_strand_id
1 'polypeptide(L)'
;TILTISEFLRQKYPEYNVPSTFEGVDENLKSIMFSSKKLIDMGFNFKYSLEDMLVESIETCRQKGFLPVTLPEHLKSEDKVPGSDDNKEIKNGSAGLT
;
A
#
# COMPACT_ATOMS: atom_id res chain seq x y z
N THR A 1 -2.68 8.31 7.11
CA THR A 1 -1.39 7.71 6.65
C THR A 1 -1.68 6.74 5.52
N ILE A 2 -0.69 5.98 5.03
CA ILE A 2 -0.95 4.90 4.06
C ILE A 2 -1.93 3.85 4.61
N LEU A 3 -1.94 3.60 5.93
CA LEU A 3 -2.90 2.72 6.58
C LEU A 3 -4.35 3.19 6.40
N THR A 4 -4.60 4.50 6.57
CA THR A 4 -5.94 5.09 6.40
C THR A 4 -6.42 4.99 4.95
N ILE A 5 -5.52 5.24 3.98
CA ILE A 5 -5.85 5.16 2.56
C ILE A 5 -6.12 3.71 2.17
N SER A 6 -5.27 2.77 2.61
CA SER A 6 -5.44 1.35 2.28
C SER A 6 -6.74 0.77 2.87
N GLU A 7 -7.12 1.19 4.08
CA GLU A 7 -8.38 0.81 4.71
C GLU A 7 -9.59 1.30 3.92
N PHE A 8 -9.61 2.59 3.57
CA PHE A 8 -10.67 3.16 2.72
C PHE A 8 -10.80 2.38 1.40
N LEU A 9 -9.67 2.07 0.74
CA LEU A 9 -9.67 1.35 -0.52
C LEU A 9 -10.18 -0.08 -0.38
N ARG A 10 -9.81 -0.82 0.68
CA ARG A 10 -10.34 -2.17 0.94
C ARG A 10 -11.85 -2.16 1.16
N GLN A 11 -12.36 -1.15 1.87
CA GLN A 11 -13.79 -1.04 2.15
C GLN A 11 -14.59 -0.67 0.89
N LYS A 12 -14.06 0.23 0.07
CA LYS A 12 -14.75 0.74 -1.13
C LYS A 12 -14.61 -0.19 -2.34
N TYR A 13 -13.46 -0.85 -2.47
CA TYR A 13 -13.09 -1.70 -3.60
C TYR A 13 -12.58 -3.08 -3.13
N PRO A 14 -13.45 -3.89 -2.51
CA PRO A 14 -13.08 -5.22 -2.00
C PRO A 14 -12.62 -6.20 -3.10
N GLU A 15 -12.90 -5.90 -4.36
CA GLU A 15 -12.43 -6.64 -5.54
C GLU A 15 -10.92 -6.53 -5.78
N TYR A 16 -10.24 -5.57 -5.15
CA TYR A 16 -8.79 -5.42 -5.21
C TYR A 16 -8.10 -5.97 -3.96
N ASN A 17 -6.96 -6.61 -4.18
CA ASN A 17 -6.11 -7.10 -3.11
C ASN A 17 -5.21 -5.96 -2.57
N VAL A 18 -5.79 -5.08 -1.75
CA VAL A 18 -5.07 -3.95 -1.15
C VAL A 18 -4.45 -4.38 0.19
N PRO A 19 -3.12 -4.27 0.38
CA PRO A 19 -2.47 -4.68 1.62
C PRO A 19 -3.00 -3.95 2.86
N SER A 20 -3.05 -4.66 3.99
CA SER A 20 -3.41 -4.11 5.30
C SER A 20 -2.20 -3.65 6.10
N THR A 21 -1.03 -4.24 5.84
CA THR A 21 0.24 -3.95 6.50
C THR A 21 1.27 -3.48 5.49
N PHE A 22 2.20 -2.63 5.94
CA PHE A 22 3.28 -2.09 5.12
C PHE A 22 4.56 -2.08 5.95
N GLU A 23 5.67 -2.51 5.35
CA GLU A 23 6.97 -2.54 6.03
C GLU A 23 7.37 -1.14 6.50
N GLY A 24 7.79 -1.03 7.77
CA GLY A 24 8.21 0.25 8.36
C GLY A 24 7.06 1.22 8.70
N VAL A 25 5.80 0.78 8.62
CA VAL A 25 4.62 1.59 8.97
C VAL A 25 3.84 0.93 10.10
N ASP A 26 3.77 1.61 11.24
CA ASP A 26 2.94 1.21 12.38
C ASP A 26 1.77 2.18 12.61
N GLU A 27 0.80 1.77 13.44
CA GLU A 27 -0.42 2.54 13.73
C GLU A 27 -0.15 3.87 14.46
N ASN A 28 0.97 3.99 15.16
CA ASN A 28 1.37 5.22 15.86
C ASN A 28 2.10 6.20 14.93
N LEU A 29 2.30 5.85 13.66
CA LEU A 29 2.89 6.75 12.69
C LEU A 29 2.02 8.00 12.53
N LYS A 30 2.56 9.14 12.93
CA LYS A 30 1.84 10.42 12.83
C LYS A 30 1.71 10.86 11.38
N SER A 31 0.51 11.30 11.03
CA SER A 31 0.28 11.92 9.73
C SER A 31 1.03 13.25 9.63
N ILE A 32 1.77 13.44 8.53
CA ILE A 32 2.37 14.72 8.19
C ILE A 32 1.29 15.56 7.50
N MET A 33 1.01 16.74 8.04
CA MET A 33 0.00 17.65 7.50
C MET A 33 0.67 18.82 6.79
N PHE A 34 0.27 19.08 5.56
CA PHE A 34 0.64 20.29 4.83
C PHE A 34 -0.38 21.38 5.12
N SER A 35 0.09 22.56 5.49
CA SER A 35 -0.78 23.70 5.75
C SER A 35 -1.11 24.44 4.46
N SER A 36 -2.38 24.42 4.08
CA SER A 36 -2.93 25.29 3.02
C SER A 36 -3.51 26.59 3.57
N LYS A 37 -3.20 26.96 4.83
CA LYS A 37 -3.80 28.09 5.53
C LYS A 37 -3.74 29.40 4.73
N LYS A 38 -2.56 29.76 4.20
CA LYS A 38 -2.40 31.00 3.42
C LYS A 38 -3.35 31.05 2.22
N LEU A 39 -3.54 29.93 1.53
CA LEU A 39 -4.43 29.85 0.37
C LEU A 39 -5.89 30.03 0.78
N ILE A 40 -6.30 29.37 1.86
CA ILE A 40 -7.67 29.45 2.41
C ILE A 40 -7.96 30.86 2.94
N ASP A 41 -7.02 31.47 3.66
CA ASP A 41 -7.15 32.83 4.21
C ASP A 41 -7.33 33.89 3.10
N MET A 42 -6.86 33.61 1.88
CA MET A 42 -7.07 34.46 0.70
C MET A 42 -8.42 34.22 -0.01
N GLY A 43 -9.29 33.38 0.55
CA GLY A 43 -10.64 33.13 0.04
C GLY A 43 -10.78 31.89 -0.86
N PHE A 44 -9.74 31.06 -0.99
CA PHE A 44 -9.86 29.78 -1.70
C PHE A 44 -10.61 28.75 -0.86
N ASN A 45 -11.51 28.00 -1.50
CA ASN A 45 -12.25 26.91 -0.86
C ASN A 45 -12.02 25.60 -1.63
N PHE A 46 -11.52 24.57 -0.94
CA PHE A 46 -11.46 23.22 -1.48
C PHE A 46 -12.87 22.67 -1.65
N LYS A 47 -13.18 22.13 -2.82
CA LYS A 47 -14.52 21.60 -3.15
C LYS A 47 -14.62 20.08 -3.02
N TYR A 48 -13.49 19.40 -3.00
CA TYR A 48 -13.41 17.95 -3.10
C TYR A 48 -12.68 17.39 -1.88
N SER A 49 -13.19 16.27 -1.38
CA SER A 49 -12.57 15.49 -0.33
C SER A 49 -11.49 14.55 -0.89
N LEU A 50 -10.70 13.95 -0.01
CA LEU A 50 -9.76 12.90 -0.41
C LEU A 50 -10.49 11.68 -1.01
N GLU A 51 -11.67 11.36 -0.49
CA GLU A 51 -12.48 10.24 -0.97
C GLU A 51 -12.93 10.48 -2.42
N ASP A 52 -13.39 11.68 -2.75
CA ASP A 52 -13.78 12.05 -4.10
C ASP A 52 -12.60 11.87 -5.07
N MET A 53 -11.40 12.35 -4.69
CA MET A 53 -10.19 12.21 -5.50
C MET A 53 -9.82 10.75 -5.74
N LEU A 54 -9.88 9.90 -4.70
CA LEU A 54 -9.52 8.49 -4.81
C LEU A 54 -10.53 7.72 -5.67
N VAL A 55 -11.83 7.93 -5.45
CA VAL A 55 -12.91 7.27 -6.19
C VAL A 55 -12.86 7.66 -7.66
N GLU A 56 -12.84 8.95 -7.97
CA GLU A 56 -12.82 9.42 -9.37
C GLU A 56 -11.57 8.94 -10.12
N SER A 57 -10.42 8.86 -9.44
CA SER A 57 -9.19 8.33 -10.03
C SER A 57 -9.33 6.86 -10.41
N ILE A 58 -9.88 6.03 -9.52
CA ILE A 58 -10.05 4.59 -9.76
C ILE A 58 -11.09 4.35 -10.87
N GLU A 59 -12.23 5.02 -10.80
CA GLU A 59 -13.28 4.87 -11.81
C GLU A 59 -12.80 5.31 -13.19
N THR A 60 -12.08 6.43 -13.28
CA THR A 60 -11.49 6.88 -14.56
C THR A 60 -10.51 5.86 -15.12
N CYS A 61 -9.67 5.28 -14.27
CA CYS A 61 -8.72 4.24 -14.69
C CYS A 61 -9.42 2.95 -15.13
N ARG A 62 -10.52 2.55 -14.50
CA ARG A 62 -11.35 1.42 -14.93
C ARG A 62 -11.97 1.67 -16.31
N GLN A 63 -12.60 2.82 -16.48
CA GLN A 63 -13.26 3.21 -17.74
C GLN A 63 -12.28 3.25 -18.92
N LYS A 64 -11.04 3.66 -18.67
CA LYS A 64 -9.99 3.72 -19.68
C LYS A 64 -9.20 2.41 -19.84
N GLY A 65 -9.51 1.38 -19.06
CA GLY A 65 -8.83 0.07 -19.14
C GLY A 65 -7.43 0.04 -18.53
N PHE A 66 -7.06 1.03 -17.71
CA PHE A 66 -5.79 1.04 -16.96
C PHE A 66 -5.86 0.19 -15.69
N LEU A 67 -7.07 0.01 -15.12
CA LEU A 67 -7.31 -0.87 -13.98
C LEU A 67 -8.38 -1.91 -14.34
N PRO A 68 -8.20 -3.18 -13.94
CA PRO A 68 -9.23 -4.19 -14.13
C PRO A 68 -10.44 -3.88 -13.24
N VAL A 69 -11.66 -4.18 -13.71
CA VAL A 69 -12.88 -4.00 -12.91
C VAL A 69 -12.93 -4.97 -11.73
N THR A 70 -12.36 -6.17 -11.90
CA THR A 70 -12.22 -7.18 -10.85
C THR A 70 -10.84 -7.82 -10.95
N LEU A 71 -10.18 -8.07 -9.82
CA LEU A 71 -8.90 -8.75 -9.83
C LEU A 71 -9.08 -10.23 -10.23
N PRO A 72 -8.31 -10.74 -11.22
CA PRO A 72 -8.27 -12.16 -11.54
C PRO A 72 -7.91 -13.01 -10.31
N GLU A 73 -8.53 -14.19 -10.18
CA GLU A 73 -8.41 -15.05 -8.98
C GLU A 73 -6.97 -15.41 -8.61
N HIS A 74 -6.06 -15.48 -9.59
CA HIS A 74 -4.65 -15.79 -9.38
C HIS A 74 -3.83 -14.68 -8.67
N LEU A 75 -4.37 -13.46 -8.53
CA LEU A 75 -3.69 -12.33 -7.86
C LEU A 75 -4.29 -12.00 -6.50
N LYS A 76 -5.31 -12.76 -6.05
CA LYS A 76 -6.04 -12.52 -4.78
C LYS A 76 -5.28 -13.02 -3.55
N SER A 77 -4.09 -13.58 -3.69
CA SER A 77 -3.35 -14.18 -2.58
C SER A 77 -1.85 -14.04 -2.73
N GLU A 78 -1.23 -13.15 -1.96
CA GLU A 78 0.16 -13.24 -1.46
C GLU A 78 0.31 -12.43 -0.15
N ASP A 79 -0.40 -12.83 0.91
CA ASP A 79 0.03 -12.54 2.29
C ASP A 79 0.92 -13.72 2.74
N LYS A 80 2.15 -13.79 2.24
CA LYS A 80 3.16 -14.69 2.82
C LYS A 80 4.45 -13.94 3.07
N VAL A 81 4.57 -13.39 4.28
CA VAL A 81 5.85 -13.04 4.89
C VAL A 81 6.68 -14.34 4.97
N PRO A 82 7.87 -14.45 4.35
CA PRO A 82 8.80 -15.52 4.67
C PRO A 82 9.58 -15.10 5.92
N GLY A 83 9.11 -15.55 7.08
CA GLY A 83 9.91 -15.57 8.30
C GLY A 83 10.87 -16.76 8.29
N SER A 84 12.16 -16.43 8.39
CA SER A 84 13.23 -17.09 9.16
C SER A 84 13.43 -18.61 9.04
N ASP A 85 14.61 -18.97 8.50
CA ASP A 85 15.66 -19.80 9.13
C ASP A 85 16.26 -20.84 8.17
N ASP A 86 17.53 -20.61 7.79
CA ASP A 86 18.47 -21.69 7.51
C ASP A 86 19.89 -21.20 7.83
N ASN A 87 20.28 -21.42 9.10
CA ASN A 87 21.67 -21.50 9.52
C ASN A 87 22.36 -22.63 8.73
N LYS A 88 23.14 -22.30 7.69
CA LYS A 88 24.13 -23.24 7.14
C LYS A 88 25.46 -23.05 7.86
N GLU A 89 25.59 -23.85 8.90
CA GLU A 89 26.81 -24.41 9.49
C GLU A 89 27.99 -24.45 8.50
N ILE A 90 29.01 -23.61 8.74
CA ILE A 90 30.31 -23.71 8.06
C ILE A 90 31.01 -24.95 8.63
N LYS A 91 30.95 -26.05 7.90
CA LYS A 91 31.76 -27.24 8.20
C LYS A 91 33.19 -27.01 7.71
N ASN A 92 34.10 -26.82 8.66
CA ASN A 92 35.53 -26.88 8.44
C ASN A 92 35.91 -28.31 8.03
N GLY A 93 36.20 -28.50 6.74
CA GLY A 93 36.76 -29.73 6.18
C GLY A 93 38.26 -29.61 6.00
N SER A 94 39.01 -30.18 6.93
CA SER A 94 40.43 -30.53 6.76
C SER A 94 40.57 -31.65 5.74
N ALA A 95 41.44 -31.47 4.74
CA ALA A 95 42.17 -32.56 4.08
C ALA A 95 43.39 -31.96 3.35
N GLY A 96 44.58 -32.37 3.76
CA GLY A 96 45.83 -32.01 3.11
C GLY A 96 46.17 -32.88 1.89
N LEU A 97 47.35 -32.57 1.36
CA LEU A 97 48.25 -33.42 0.59
C LEU A 97 47.93 -33.64 -0.90
N THR A 98 48.54 -32.83 -1.76
CA THR A 98 49.64 -33.19 -2.68
C THR A 98 50.34 -31.94 -3.17
#